data_AF-A0A9E2PX67-F1
#
_entry.id   AF-A0A9E2PX67-F1
#
_cell.length_a   1.000
_cell.length_b   1.000
_cell.length_c   1.000
_cell.angle_alpha   90.00
_cell.angle_beta   90.00
_cell.angle_gamma   90.00
#
_symmetry.space_group_name_H-M   'P 1'
#
loop_
_entity.id
_entity.type
_entity.pdbx_description
1 polymer ?
#
loop_
_entity_poly.entity_id
_entity_poly.type
_entity_poly.pdbx_seq_one_letter_code
_entity_poly.pdbx_strand_id
1 'polypeptide(L)'
;EVWPEFDRKSIPALQEDRGLLLEQAKTLWGMGYPADVVNEYLDLGLPEIDGGGIGYLPFNLVPAGSVVAPPEPTAAAPPEKTSLPPARGGAFQLPSPARRDAQSYWLNFNQLRTAMEEKFHSKIKRYFFEQRKVQLQLLADKLGGKAIQREMADDLLFNLEEANLKLQKAAWAFWLNAGQEAGQSIYAELGLDPSDFIIQDSPAIEVLKTKLIQVVEINDITRKSLRDTLSEGLGQLESVGQLQDRVRKVFNTYEKPVTGTVSRSLTIARTETGQAMGAARDAAMHQLAVEKIAWGTAGDGEVRDSHAAQSGMVVKRGQTFPNGCRYPCDPNGAAGEIIGCRCAGIPILEKN
;
A
#
# COMPACT_ATOMS: atom_id res chain seq x y z
N GLU A 1 -49.96 23.12 2.37
CA GLU A 1 -49.06 23.56 1.29
C GLU A 1 -48.93 22.43 0.29
N VAL A 2 -49.29 22.67 -0.97
CA VAL A 2 -49.15 21.69 -2.05
C VAL A 2 -47.86 22.05 -2.76
N TRP A 3 -46.83 21.24 -2.57
CA TRP A 3 -45.55 21.41 -3.24
C TRP A 3 -45.63 20.76 -4.63
N PRO A 4 -45.40 21.49 -5.73
CA PRO A 4 -45.30 20.87 -7.04
C PRO A 4 -44.00 20.07 -7.10
N GLU A 5 -44.11 18.74 -7.15
CA GLU A 5 -42.99 17.86 -7.42
C GLU A 5 -42.73 17.84 -8.94
N PHE A 6 -41.52 18.14 -9.35
CA PHE A 6 -41.17 18.19 -10.78
C PHE A 6 -41.26 16.77 -11.37
N ASP A 7 -42.07 16.57 -12.41
CA ASP A 7 -42.09 15.31 -13.17
C ASP A 7 -40.84 15.21 -14.04
N ARG A 8 -39.76 14.69 -13.42
CA ARG A 8 -38.44 14.52 -14.04
C ARG A 8 -38.43 13.47 -15.16
N LYS A 9 -39.49 12.66 -15.31
CA LYS A 9 -39.56 11.58 -16.32
C LYS A 9 -39.79 12.11 -17.74
N SER A 10 -40.35 13.32 -17.86
CA SER A 10 -40.70 13.93 -19.15
C SER A 10 -39.62 14.85 -19.74
N ILE A 11 -38.55 15.16 -18.99
CA ILE A 11 -37.51 16.13 -19.38
C ILE A 11 -36.28 15.39 -19.92
N PRO A 12 -35.95 15.48 -21.23
CA PRO A 12 -34.82 14.77 -21.84
C PRO A 12 -33.45 15.08 -21.21
N ALA A 13 -33.24 16.32 -20.73
CA ALA A 13 -32.00 16.71 -20.06
C ALA A 13 -31.78 16.02 -18.69
N LEU A 14 -32.84 15.58 -18.03
CA LEU A 14 -32.75 14.79 -16.78
C LEU A 14 -32.65 13.28 -17.05
N GLN A 15 -32.82 12.84 -18.32
CA GLN A 15 -32.55 11.46 -18.72
C GLN A 15 -31.04 11.22 -18.92
N GLU A 16 -30.25 12.26 -19.22
CA GLU A 16 -28.78 12.17 -19.27
C GLU A 16 -28.19 11.77 -17.90
N ASP A 17 -28.78 12.23 -16.80
CA ASP A 17 -28.37 11.83 -15.43
C ASP A 17 -28.75 10.39 -15.07
N ARG A 18 -29.80 9.82 -15.68
CA ARG A 18 -30.24 8.45 -15.37
C ARG A 18 -29.21 7.41 -15.84
N GLY A 19 -28.49 7.69 -16.93
CA GLY A 19 -27.37 6.86 -17.37
C GLY A 19 -26.22 6.86 -16.36
N LEU A 20 -25.88 8.03 -15.81
CA LEU A 20 -24.87 8.18 -14.76
C LEU A 20 -25.27 7.46 -13.47
N LEU A 21 -26.53 7.55 -13.06
CA LEU A 21 -27.05 6.85 -11.87
C LEU A 21 -26.98 5.32 -12.05
N LEU A 22 -27.25 4.80 -13.23
CA LEU A 22 -27.14 3.36 -13.51
C LEU A 22 -25.68 2.87 -13.53
N GLU A 23 -24.74 3.67 -14.02
CA GLU A 23 -23.30 3.35 -13.95
C GLU A 23 -22.76 3.41 -12.51
N GLN A 24 -23.24 4.37 -11.71
CA GLN A 24 -22.94 4.42 -10.26
C GLN A 24 -23.53 3.19 -9.55
N ALA A 25 -24.76 2.80 -9.87
CA ALA A 25 -25.40 1.61 -9.32
C ALA A 25 -24.61 0.34 -9.65
N LYS A 26 -24.17 0.19 -10.91
CA LYS A 26 -23.33 -0.92 -11.37
C LYS A 26 -21.98 -0.95 -10.65
N THR A 27 -21.40 0.21 -10.37
CA THR A 27 -20.14 0.32 -9.62
C THR A 27 -20.33 -0.11 -8.17
N LEU A 28 -21.35 0.41 -7.48
CA LEU A 28 -21.66 0.05 -6.10
C LEU A 28 -22.01 -1.43 -5.95
N TRP A 29 -22.81 -1.98 -6.87
CA TRP A 29 -23.09 -3.41 -6.95
C TRP A 29 -21.82 -4.23 -7.21
N GLY A 30 -20.94 -3.80 -8.11
CA GLY A 30 -19.64 -4.44 -8.37
C GLY A 30 -18.68 -4.41 -7.19
N MET A 31 -18.84 -3.45 -6.28
CA MET A 31 -18.13 -3.39 -4.99
C MET A 31 -18.75 -4.29 -3.92
N GLY A 32 -19.87 -4.96 -4.22
CA GLY A 32 -20.54 -5.92 -3.34
C GLY A 32 -21.58 -5.31 -2.41
N TYR A 33 -22.05 -4.07 -2.65
CA TYR A 33 -23.19 -3.51 -1.90
C TYR A 33 -24.50 -4.20 -2.30
N PRO A 34 -25.43 -4.50 -1.36
CA PRO A 34 -26.73 -5.09 -1.67
C PRO A 34 -27.58 -4.22 -2.60
N ALA A 35 -28.38 -4.84 -3.45
CA ALA A 35 -29.13 -4.18 -4.52
C ALA A 35 -30.19 -3.24 -3.93
N ASP A 36 -30.81 -3.62 -2.83
CA ASP A 36 -31.85 -2.81 -2.18
C ASP A 36 -31.24 -1.52 -1.59
N VAL A 37 -30.04 -1.61 -1.00
CA VAL A 37 -29.30 -0.46 -0.47
C VAL A 37 -28.89 0.49 -1.59
N VAL A 38 -28.46 -0.04 -2.74
CA VAL A 38 -28.09 0.76 -3.92
C VAL A 38 -29.32 1.43 -4.54
N ASN A 39 -30.45 0.71 -4.60
CA ASN A 39 -31.72 1.21 -5.13
C ASN A 39 -32.29 2.37 -4.28
N GLU A 40 -32.22 2.25 -2.95
CA GLU A 40 -32.61 3.32 -2.01
C GLU A 40 -31.65 4.52 -2.06
N TYR A 41 -30.34 4.27 -2.03
CA TYR A 41 -29.33 5.35 -1.99
C TYR A 41 -29.34 6.23 -3.24
N LEU A 42 -29.61 5.64 -4.41
CA LEU A 42 -29.65 6.36 -5.69
C LEU A 42 -31.08 6.75 -6.12
N ASP A 43 -32.09 6.51 -5.28
CA ASP A 43 -33.50 6.78 -5.54
C ASP A 43 -33.96 6.28 -6.94
N LEU A 44 -33.56 5.05 -7.29
CA LEU A 44 -33.77 4.51 -8.64
C LEU A 44 -35.22 4.09 -8.91
N GLY A 45 -36.02 3.94 -7.85
CA GLY A 45 -37.43 3.59 -7.91
C GLY A 45 -37.69 2.20 -8.49
N LEU A 46 -36.74 1.26 -8.36
CA LEU A 46 -36.93 -0.13 -8.77
C LEU A 46 -37.72 -0.90 -7.70
N PRO A 47 -38.53 -1.90 -8.07
CA PRO A 47 -39.20 -2.75 -7.09
C PRO A 47 -38.17 -3.57 -6.29
N GLU A 48 -38.42 -3.78 -5.00
CA GLU A 48 -37.60 -4.65 -4.15
C GLU A 48 -37.54 -6.07 -4.74
N ILE A 49 -36.34 -6.66 -4.74
CA ILE A 49 -36.07 -7.97 -5.34
C ILE A 49 -35.84 -8.96 -4.20
N ASP A 50 -36.46 -10.14 -4.27
CA ASP A 50 -36.26 -11.18 -3.27
C ASP A 50 -34.78 -11.61 -3.22
N GLY A 51 -34.12 -11.44 -2.07
CA GLY A 51 -32.68 -11.60 -1.89
C GLY A 51 -31.82 -10.35 -2.14
N GLY A 52 -32.41 -9.19 -2.40
CA GLY A 52 -31.73 -7.92 -2.70
C GLY A 52 -30.93 -7.32 -1.54
N GLY A 53 -31.17 -7.76 -0.29
CA GLY A 53 -30.44 -7.37 0.91
C GLY A 53 -29.08 -8.07 1.09
N ILE A 54 -28.70 -8.97 0.17
CA ILE A 54 -27.43 -9.70 0.21
C ILE A 54 -26.51 -9.19 -0.91
N GLY A 55 -25.30 -8.75 -0.54
CA GLY A 55 -24.29 -8.26 -1.49
C GLY A 55 -23.52 -9.39 -2.17
N TYR A 56 -23.49 -9.40 -3.51
CA TYR A 56 -22.78 -10.41 -4.31
C TYR A 56 -21.61 -9.79 -5.08
N LEU A 57 -20.48 -10.49 -5.14
CA LEU A 57 -19.37 -10.12 -6.01
C LEU A 57 -19.45 -10.90 -7.34
N PRO A 58 -19.38 -10.24 -8.51
CA PRO A 58 -19.50 -10.93 -9.79
C PRO A 58 -18.28 -11.83 -10.05
N PHE A 59 -18.52 -13.13 -10.18
CA PHE A 59 -17.53 -14.12 -10.58
C PHE A 59 -17.52 -14.23 -12.12
N ASN A 60 -16.33 -14.08 -12.73
CA ASN A 60 -15.91 -14.34 -14.12
C ASN A 60 -15.96 -13.17 -15.12
N LEU A 61 -14.76 -12.76 -15.58
CA LEU A 61 -14.52 -12.13 -16.88
C LEU A 61 -13.86 -13.17 -17.80
N VAL A 62 -14.59 -13.65 -18.81
CA VAL A 62 -14.05 -14.47 -19.92
C VAL A 62 -14.31 -13.71 -21.24
N PRO A 63 -13.34 -13.59 -22.17
CA PRO A 63 -13.55 -12.85 -23.43
C PRO A 63 -14.41 -13.63 -24.44
N ALA A 64 -15.32 -12.93 -25.12
CA ALA A 64 -16.26 -13.49 -26.09
C ALA A 64 -15.68 -13.59 -27.51
N GLY A 65 -15.68 -14.79 -28.10
CA GLY A 65 -15.23 -15.00 -29.47
C GLY A 65 -15.18 -16.45 -29.96
N SER A 66 -16.23 -17.25 -29.74
CA SER A 66 -16.66 -18.37 -30.61
C SER A 66 -17.81 -19.13 -29.94
N VAL A 67 -19.02 -18.95 -30.45
CA VAL A 67 -20.19 -19.76 -30.10
C VAL A 67 -20.39 -20.77 -31.22
N VAL A 68 -20.32 -22.07 -30.90
CA VAL A 68 -21.03 -23.12 -31.63
C VAL A 68 -21.81 -23.95 -30.60
N ALA A 69 -23.07 -24.23 -30.93
CA ALA A 69 -24.04 -24.94 -30.09
C ALA A 69 -23.61 -26.38 -29.74
N PRO A 70 -24.15 -26.95 -28.65
CA PRO A 70 -23.56 -28.11 -27.96
C PRO A 70 -24.01 -29.46 -28.54
N PRO A 71 -23.14 -30.50 -28.59
CA PRO A 71 -23.56 -31.88 -28.61
C PRO A 71 -23.62 -32.49 -27.19
N GLU A 72 -24.55 -33.43 -27.01
CA GLU A 72 -24.81 -34.22 -25.80
C GLU A 72 -23.61 -35.06 -25.30
N PRO A 73 -23.63 -35.53 -24.04
CA PRO A 73 -22.43 -35.68 -23.22
C PRO A 73 -21.72 -37.01 -23.47
N THR A 74 -20.59 -36.95 -24.16
CA THR A 74 -19.54 -37.97 -24.05
C THR A 74 -18.41 -37.46 -23.16
N ALA A 75 -18.08 -38.27 -22.16
CA ALA A 75 -17.02 -38.03 -21.18
C ALA A 75 -15.68 -37.68 -21.88
N ALA A 76 -15.23 -36.43 -21.69
CA ALA A 76 -13.89 -35.98 -22.04
C ALA A 76 -13.43 -34.91 -21.04
N ALA A 77 -12.12 -34.89 -20.80
CA ALA A 77 -11.39 -34.34 -19.65
C ALA A 77 -11.65 -32.85 -19.31
N PRO A 78 -11.43 -32.44 -18.05
CA PRO A 78 -11.52 -31.04 -17.64
C PRO A 78 -10.44 -30.18 -18.32
N PRO A 79 -10.72 -28.89 -18.59
CA PRO A 79 -9.78 -27.98 -19.21
C PRO A 79 -8.58 -27.71 -18.31
N GLU A 80 -7.42 -27.61 -18.95
CA GLU A 80 -6.11 -27.37 -18.35
C GLU A 80 -6.10 -26.03 -17.60
N LYS A 81 -6.14 -26.13 -16.27
CA LYS A 81 -5.85 -25.01 -15.37
C LYS A 81 -4.41 -24.61 -15.63
N THR A 82 -4.15 -23.36 -16.00
CA THR A 82 -2.85 -22.73 -15.72
C THR A 82 -2.64 -22.83 -14.22
N SER A 83 -1.88 -23.84 -13.83
CA SER A 83 -1.63 -24.20 -12.46
C SER A 83 -0.76 -23.11 -11.85
N LEU A 84 -1.31 -22.40 -10.86
CA LEU A 84 -0.50 -22.11 -9.68
C LEU A 84 0.21 -23.40 -9.31
N PRO A 85 1.54 -23.39 -9.03
CA PRO A 85 2.24 -24.61 -8.63
C PRO A 85 1.39 -25.31 -7.57
N PRO A 86 1.16 -26.63 -7.70
CA PRO A 86 0.25 -27.32 -6.81
C PRO A 86 0.69 -27.00 -5.39
N ALA A 87 -0.20 -26.38 -4.60
CA ALA A 87 -0.06 -26.35 -3.16
C ALA A 87 0.23 -27.81 -2.80
N ARG A 88 1.45 -28.09 -2.31
CA ARG A 88 1.95 -29.45 -2.12
C ARG A 88 0.96 -30.17 -1.20
N GLY A 89 0.02 -30.88 -1.83
CA GLY A 89 -1.10 -31.58 -1.23
C GLY A 89 -0.60 -32.90 -0.69
N GLY A 90 0.15 -32.80 0.39
CA GLY A 90 0.66 -33.86 1.22
C GLY A 90 1.18 -33.14 2.45
N ALA A 91 0.95 -33.66 3.64
CA ALA A 91 1.47 -33.07 4.87
C ALA A 91 3.01 -33.04 4.79
N PHE A 92 3.55 -31.99 4.16
CA PHE A 92 4.96 -31.72 4.13
C PHE A 92 5.27 -31.25 5.53
N GLN A 93 5.76 -32.17 6.33
CA GLN A 93 6.19 -31.87 7.69
C GLN A 93 7.42 -30.99 7.53
N LEU A 94 7.21 -29.67 7.58
CA LEU A 94 8.28 -28.69 7.48
C LEU A 94 9.33 -29.06 8.53
N PRO A 95 10.63 -29.14 8.16
CA PRO A 95 11.66 -29.37 9.16
C PRO A 95 11.53 -28.28 10.22
N SER A 96 11.32 -28.66 11.48
CA SER A 96 11.31 -27.69 12.57
C SER A 96 12.69 -27.02 12.64
N PRO A 97 12.81 -25.70 12.39
CA PRO A 97 14.02 -25.01 12.74
C PRO A 97 14.22 -25.19 14.25
N ALA A 98 15.48 -25.35 14.66
CA ALA A 98 15.82 -25.35 16.09
C ALA A 98 15.12 -24.14 16.73
N ARG A 99 14.38 -24.36 17.82
CA ARG A 99 13.55 -23.34 18.49
C ARG A 99 14.42 -22.10 18.74
N ARG A 100 14.32 -21.10 17.86
CA ARG A 100 15.03 -19.83 18.03
C ARG A 100 14.20 -19.04 19.01
N ASP A 101 14.83 -18.51 20.06
CA ASP A 101 14.20 -17.46 20.83
C ASP A 101 13.88 -16.27 19.89
N ALA A 102 12.80 -15.56 20.18
CA ALA A 102 12.29 -14.50 19.29
C ALA A 102 13.35 -13.41 19.00
N GLN A 103 14.25 -13.17 19.95
CA GLN A 103 15.35 -12.21 19.82
C GLN A 103 16.38 -12.68 18.79
N SER A 104 16.88 -13.92 18.91
CA SER A 104 17.81 -14.52 17.95
C SER A 104 17.23 -14.60 16.55
N TYR A 105 15.93 -14.87 16.44
CA TYR A 105 15.24 -14.84 15.15
C TYR A 105 15.24 -13.44 14.55
N TRP A 106 14.83 -12.43 15.33
CA TRP A 106 14.82 -11.04 14.89
C TRP A 106 16.21 -10.57 14.47
N LEU A 107 17.26 -10.88 15.23
CA LEU A 107 18.64 -10.50 14.90
C LEU A 107 19.08 -10.99 13.52
N ASN A 108 18.72 -12.22 13.15
CA ASN A 108 19.04 -12.78 11.85
C ASN A 108 18.30 -12.06 10.71
N PHE A 109 16.98 -11.88 10.86
CA PHE A 109 16.18 -11.19 9.85
C PHE A 109 16.56 -9.70 9.75
N ASN A 110 16.98 -9.09 10.85
CA ASN A 110 17.34 -7.69 10.91
C ASN A 110 18.55 -7.36 10.03
N GLN A 111 19.47 -8.29 9.78
CA GLN A 111 20.59 -8.07 8.86
C GLN A 111 20.10 -7.79 7.44
N LEU A 112 19.21 -8.66 6.92
CA LEU A 112 18.58 -8.48 5.62
C LEU A 112 17.77 -7.17 5.58
N ARG A 113 16.94 -6.94 6.61
CA ARG A 113 16.11 -5.74 6.72
C ARG A 113 16.95 -4.46 6.67
N THR A 114 18.05 -4.41 7.42
CA THR A 114 18.94 -3.24 7.52
C THR A 114 19.61 -2.97 6.17
N ALA A 115 20.14 -4.01 5.52
CA ALA A 115 20.74 -3.86 4.19
C ALA A 115 19.75 -3.31 3.15
N MET A 116 18.49 -3.77 3.18
CA MET A 116 17.45 -3.26 2.28
C MET A 116 17.00 -1.84 2.63
N GLU A 117 16.87 -1.54 3.92
CA GLU A 117 16.53 -0.21 4.43
C GLU A 117 17.57 0.83 4.00
N GLU A 118 18.87 0.54 4.13
CA GLU A 118 19.96 1.44 3.71
C GLU A 118 19.95 1.71 2.19
N LYS A 119 19.71 0.66 1.39
CA LYS A 119 19.57 0.78 -0.07
C LYS A 119 18.42 1.71 -0.43
N PHE A 120 17.25 1.54 0.22
CA PHE A 120 16.10 2.38 -0.08
C PHE A 120 16.23 3.79 0.49
N HIS A 121 16.80 3.93 1.69
CA HIS A 121 17.09 5.22 2.29
C HIS A 121 17.97 6.07 1.38
N SER A 122 19.00 5.46 0.79
CA SER A 122 19.86 6.12 -0.20
C SER A 122 19.08 6.58 -1.44
N LYS A 123 18.17 5.75 -1.97
CA LYS A 123 17.29 6.11 -3.09
C LYS A 123 16.35 7.26 -2.75
N ILE A 124 15.72 7.21 -1.56
CA ILE A 124 14.79 8.24 -1.09
C ILE A 124 15.52 9.56 -0.82
N LYS A 125 16.71 9.53 -0.22
CA LYS A 125 17.55 10.74 -0.07
C LYS A 125 17.87 11.37 -1.42
N ARG A 126 18.29 10.55 -2.39
CA ARG A 126 18.57 11.03 -3.75
C ARG A 126 17.33 11.61 -4.41
N TYR A 127 16.18 10.96 -4.26
CA TYR A 127 14.89 11.44 -4.77
C TYR A 127 14.56 12.84 -4.25
N PHE A 128 14.61 13.05 -2.93
CA PHE A 128 14.31 14.36 -2.34
C PHE A 128 15.37 15.41 -2.66
N PHE A 129 16.64 15.02 -2.82
CA PHE A 129 17.68 15.92 -3.28
C PHE A 129 17.40 16.43 -4.71
N GLU A 130 17.04 15.53 -5.63
CA GLU A 130 16.69 15.86 -7.01
C GLU A 130 15.39 16.70 -7.07
N GLN A 131 14.38 16.35 -6.28
CA GLN A 131 13.13 17.11 -6.19
C GLN A 131 13.38 18.53 -5.64
N ARG A 132 14.23 18.69 -4.62
CA ARG A 132 14.67 20.01 -4.12
C ARG A 132 15.31 20.83 -5.23
N LYS A 133 16.19 20.22 -6.03
CA LYS A 133 16.86 20.91 -7.15
C LYS A 133 15.84 21.39 -8.19
N VAL A 134 14.89 20.54 -8.57
CA VAL A 134 13.79 20.89 -9.50
C VAL A 134 12.97 22.05 -8.95
N GLN A 135 12.57 21.99 -7.67
CA GLN A 135 11.77 23.02 -7.02
C GLN A 135 12.50 24.38 -6.95
N LEU A 136 13.79 24.39 -6.66
CA LEU A 136 14.60 25.60 -6.62
C LEU A 136 14.82 26.21 -8.02
N GLN A 137 15.03 25.36 -9.03
CA GLN A 137 15.16 25.81 -10.42
C GLN A 137 13.84 26.45 -10.90
N LEU A 138 12.70 25.81 -10.61
CA LEU A 138 11.38 26.33 -10.96
C LEU A 138 11.14 27.73 -10.37
N LEU A 139 11.51 27.94 -9.11
CA LEU A 139 11.46 29.25 -8.46
C LEU A 139 12.36 30.28 -9.14
N ALA A 140 13.59 29.90 -9.49
CA ALA A 140 14.53 30.78 -10.16
C ALA A 140 14.01 31.19 -11.55
N ASP A 141 13.46 30.25 -12.32
CA ASP A 141 12.97 30.50 -13.68
C ASP A 141 11.70 31.37 -13.67
N LYS A 142 10.77 31.13 -12.74
CA LYS A 142 9.52 31.89 -12.66
C LYS A 142 9.69 33.28 -12.07
N LEU A 143 10.60 33.45 -11.11
CA LEU A 143 10.76 34.71 -10.37
C LEU A 143 11.99 35.53 -10.81
N GLY A 144 12.90 34.98 -11.61
CA GLY A 144 14.18 35.59 -12.01
C GLY A 144 14.12 36.83 -12.90
N GLY A 145 12.94 37.39 -13.16
CA GLY A 145 12.77 38.61 -13.97
C GLY A 145 11.37 39.22 -13.93
N LYS A 146 10.51 38.83 -12.98
CA LYS A 146 9.09 39.27 -12.90
C LYS A 146 8.78 39.91 -11.55
N ALA A 147 7.81 40.82 -11.54
CA ALA A 147 7.23 41.34 -10.30
C ALA A 147 6.49 40.20 -9.57
N ILE A 148 6.98 39.84 -8.39
CA ILE A 148 6.49 38.73 -7.54
C ILE A 148 4.97 38.84 -7.25
N GLN A 149 4.42 40.05 -7.31
CA GLN A 149 3.03 40.39 -6.94
C GLN A 149 1.92 39.69 -7.74
N ARG A 150 2.23 38.93 -8.80
CA ARG A 150 1.23 38.24 -9.64
C ARG A 150 1.25 36.72 -9.56
N GLU A 151 2.21 36.12 -8.85
CA GLU A 151 2.37 34.67 -8.82
C GLU A 151 1.57 34.05 -7.68
N MET A 152 0.88 32.94 -7.95
CA MET A 152 0.26 32.12 -6.92
C MET A 152 1.22 31.03 -6.47
N ALA A 153 1.15 30.61 -5.20
CA ALA A 153 2.02 29.56 -4.69
C ALA A 153 1.91 28.26 -5.50
N ASP A 154 0.71 27.90 -5.98
CA ASP A 154 0.50 26.69 -6.78
C ASP A 154 1.26 26.68 -8.11
N ASP A 155 1.46 27.86 -8.72
CA ASP A 155 2.25 28.00 -9.95
C ASP A 155 3.74 27.76 -9.70
N LEU A 156 4.20 27.93 -8.47
CA LEU A 156 5.61 27.79 -8.11
C LEU A 156 5.97 26.37 -7.68
N LEU A 157 5.06 25.40 -7.72
CA LEU A 157 5.29 24.05 -7.22
C LEU A 157 5.64 23.07 -8.34
N PHE A 158 6.51 22.10 -8.01
CA PHE A 158 6.85 21.02 -8.93
C PHE A 158 5.59 20.28 -9.44
N ASN A 159 5.71 19.68 -10.64
CA ASN A 159 4.64 18.87 -11.22
C ASN A 159 4.43 17.60 -10.39
N LEU A 160 3.24 17.47 -9.81
CA LEU A 160 2.89 16.39 -8.89
C LEU A 160 2.84 15.03 -9.59
N GLU A 161 2.28 14.96 -10.79
CA GLU A 161 2.15 13.73 -11.57
C GLU A 161 3.52 13.15 -11.94
N GLU A 162 4.44 13.99 -12.43
CA GLU A 162 5.82 13.57 -12.73
C GLU A 162 6.56 13.10 -11.48
N ALA A 163 6.39 13.80 -10.35
CA ALA A 163 6.99 13.42 -9.09
C ALA A 163 6.45 12.07 -8.59
N ASN A 164 5.14 11.85 -8.71
CA ASN A 164 4.46 10.62 -8.34
C ASN A 164 4.94 9.45 -9.18
N LEU A 165 5.02 9.60 -10.50
CA LEU A 165 5.51 8.56 -11.41
C LEU A 165 6.95 8.16 -11.07
N LYS A 166 7.83 9.13 -10.80
CA LYS A 166 9.22 8.86 -10.39
C LYS A 166 9.30 8.09 -9.07
N LEU A 167 8.50 8.49 -8.09
CA LEU A 167 8.46 7.83 -6.77
C LEU A 167 7.90 6.42 -6.87
N GLN A 168 6.78 6.22 -7.57
CA GLN A 168 6.16 4.93 -7.80
C GLN A 168 7.13 3.96 -8.49
N LYS A 169 7.82 4.41 -9.55
CA LYS A 169 8.82 3.58 -10.24
C LYS A 169 9.96 3.16 -9.33
N ALA A 170 10.48 4.08 -8.51
CA ALA A 170 11.55 3.79 -7.57
C ALA A 170 11.11 2.85 -6.44
N ALA A 171 9.90 3.06 -5.92
CA ALA A 171 9.31 2.26 -4.85
C ALA A 171 8.96 0.84 -5.34
N TRP A 172 8.28 0.71 -6.48
CA TRP A 172 7.88 -0.58 -7.05
C TRP A 172 9.07 -1.50 -7.30
N ALA A 173 10.09 -1.00 -8.00
CA ALA A 173 11.29 -1.78 -8.29
C ALA A 173 12.02 -2.22 -7.01
N PHE A 174 12.01 -1.37 -5.97
CA PHE A 174 12.58 -1.71 -4.68
C PHE A 174 11.73 -2.74 -3.92
N TRP A 175 10.41 -2.56 -3.82
CA TRP A 175 9.53 -3.45 -3.08
C TRP A 175 9.49 -4.85 -3.65
N LEU A 176 9.55 -5.00 -4.98
CA LEU A 176 9.63 -6.33 -5.61
C LEU A 176 10.90 -7.06 -5.16
N ASN A 177 12.04 -6.36 -5.16
CA ASN A 177 13.30 -6.95 -4.71
C ASN A 177 13.27 -7.26 -3.19
N ALA A 178 12.90 -6.28 -2.36
CA ALA A 178 12.85 -6.45 -0.90
C ALA A 178 11.87 -7.53 -0.47
N GLY A 179 10.69 -7.58 -1.10
CA GLY A 179 9.72 -8.63 -0.86
C GLY A 179 10.20 -10.00 -1.34
N GLN A 180 10.85 -10.08 -2.51
CA GLN A 180 11.45 -11.32 -2.99
C GLN A 180 12.47 -11.85 -1.97
N GLU A 181 13.50 -11.08 -1.62
CA GLU A 181 14.52 -11.52 -0.65
C GLU A 181 13.88 -11.90 0.71
N ALA A 182 12.85 -11.17 1.16
CA ALA A 182 12.18 -11.45 2.44
C ALA A 182 11.32 -12.72 2.42
N GLY A 183 10.57 -12.99 1.35
CA GLY A 183 9.80 -14.22 1.23
C GLY A 183 10.69 -15.44 1.03
N GLN A 184 11.76 -15.30 0.23
CA GLN A 184 12.82 -16.32 0.09
C GLN A 184 13.47 -16.66 1.43
N SER A 185 13.62 -15.67 2.32
CA SER A 185 14.17 -15.92 3.67
C SER A 185 13.29 -16.87 4.48
N ILE A 186 11.96 -16.84 4.35
CA ILE A 186 11.07 -17.79 5.03
C ILE A 186 11.30 -19.22 4.54
N TYR A 187 11.45 -19.41 3.23
CA TYR A 187 11.76 -20.73 2.66
C TYR A 187 13.11 -21.23 3.17
N ALA A 188 14.14 -20.38 3.15
CA ALA A 188 15.47 -20.70 3.67
C ALA A 188 15.44 -21.07 5.16
N GLU A 189 14.72 -20.30 5.97
CA GLU A 189 14.57 -20.50 7.42
C GLU A 189 13.89 -21.83 7.76
N LEU A 190 13.00 -22.30 6.88
CA LEU A 190 12.26 -23.57 6.99
C LEU A 190 12.96 -24.74 6.28
N GLY A 191 14.21 -24.55 5.83
CA GLY A 191 15.01 -25.60 5.18
C GLY A 191 14.54 -25.98 3.77
N LEU A 192 13.80 -25.10 3.11
CA LEU A 192 13.35 -25.25 1.72
C LEU A 192 14.24 -24.45 0.76
N ASP A 193 14.12 -24.74 -0.53
CA ASP A 193 14.81 -23.97 -1.57
C ASP A 193 14.23 -22.54 -1.62
N PRO A 194 15.04 -21.49 -1.38
CA PRO A 194 14.57 -20.11 -1.45
C PRO A 194 14.01 -19.74 -2.83
N SER A 195 14.45 -20.38 -3.90
CA SER A 195 13.96 -20.11 -5.25
C SER A 195 12.50 -20.53 -5.50
N ASP A 196 11.93 -21.36 -4.63
CA ASP A 196 10.51 -21.76 -4.69
C ASP A 196 9.55 -20.58 -4.37
N PHE A 197 10.02 -19.51 -3.72
CA PHE A 197 9.23 -18.30 -3.53
C PHE A 197 9.38 -17.37 -4.73
N ILE A 198 8.26 -16.98 -5.35
CA ILE A 198 8.20 -15.99 -6.40
C ILE A 198 7.18 -14.92 -5.99
N ILE A 199 7.64 -13.69 -5.77
CA ILE A 199 6.78 -12.61 -5.26
C ILE A 199 5.61 -12.30 -6.20
N GLN A 200 5.83 -12.40 -7.52
CA GLN A 200 4.83 -12.13 -8.55
C GLN A 200 3.65 -13.11 -8.49
N ASP A 201 3.90 -14.34 -8.05
CA ASP A 201 2.90 -15.41 -7.95
C ASP A 201 2.30 -15.53 -6.53
N SER A 202 2.60 -14.54 -5.68
CA SER A 202 2.19 -14.54 -4.27
C SER A 202 1.11 -13.49 -3.99
N PRO A 203 0.26 -13.69 -2.96
CA PRO A 203 -0.70 -12.67 -2.53
C PRO A 203 -0.08 -11.32 -2.14
N ALA A 204 1.23 -11.26 -1.88
CA ALA A 204 1.92 -10.01 -1.57
C ALA A 204 1.87 -9.01 -2.73
N ILE A 205 1.74 -9.46 -3.99
CA ILE A 205 1.71 -8.56 -5.13
C ILE A 205 0.53 -7.58 -5.08
N GLU A 206 -0.65 -8.03 -4.62
CA GLU A 206 -1.83 -7.17 -4.48
C GLU A 206 -1.69 -6.17 -3.33
N VAL A 207 -1.01 -6.58 -2.25
CA VAL A 207 -0.63 -5.68 -1.16
C VAL A 207 0.32 -4.58 -1.68
N LEU A 208 1.33 -4.95 -2.47
CA LEU A 208 2.26 -3.98 -3.05
C LEU A 208 1.58 -3.03 -4.06
N LYS A 209 0.63 -3.52 -4.86
CA LYS A 209 -0.17 -2.68 -5.77
C LYS A 209 -0.99 -1.65 -5.00
N THR A 210 -1.63 -2.06 -3.90
CA THR A 210 -2.37 -1.15 -3.02
C THR A 210 -1.45 -0.10 -2.41
N LYS A 211 -0.26 -0.50 -1.94
CA LYS A 211 0.76 0.42 -1.45
C LYS A 211 1.22 1.43 -2.51
N LEU A 212 1.27 1.03 -3.78
CA LEU A 212 1.67 1.91 -4.88
C LEU A 212 0.70 3.09 -5.09
N ILE A 213 -0.56 2.90 -4.71
CA ILE A 213 -1.58 3.97 -4.72
C ILE A 213 -1.35 4.92 -3.55
N GLN A 214 -0.91 4.42 -2.38
CA GLN A 214 -0.71 5.24 -1.18
C GLN A 214 0.64 5.98 -1.16
N VAL A 215 1.69 5.45 -1.79
CA VAL A 215 3.04 6.05 -1.71
C VAL A 215 3.13 7.47 -2.26
N VAL A 216 2.18 7.88 -3.12
CA VAL A 216 2.13 9.24 -3.66
C VAL A 216 1.78 10.29 -2.60
N GLU A 217 1.16 9.90 -1.48
CA GLU A 217 0.86 10.81 -0.37
C GLU A 217 2.13 11.49 0.20
N ILE A 218 3.29 10.87 0.01
CA ILE A 218 4.59 11.46 0.35
C ILE A 218 4.81 12.79 -0.40
N ASN A 219 4.47 12.82 -1.68
CA ASN A 219 4.56 14.03 -2.49
C ASN A 219 3.44 15.00 -2.19
N ASP A 220 2.23 14.53 -1.89
CA ASP A 220 1.11 15.39 -1.50
C ASP A 220 1.45 16.19 -0.23
N ILE A 221 2.01 15.52 0.78
CA ILE A 221 2.47 16.16 2.01
C ILE A 221 3.58 17.18 1.71
N THR A 222 4.56 16.80 0.87
CA THR A 222 5.67 17.71 0.51
C THR A 222 5.16 18.95 -0.23
N ARG A 223 4.29 18.74 -1.21
CA ARG A 223 3.69 19.81 -2.03
C ARG A 223 2.81 20.71 -1.19
N LYS A 224 2.05 20.15 -0.23
CA LYS A 224 1.28 20.92 0.76
C LYS A 224 2.20 21.80 1.62
N SER A 225 3.25 21.23 2.23
CA SER A 225 4.20 22.01 3.03
C SER A 225 4.89 23.13 2.23
N LEU A 226 5.23 22.86 0.97
CA LEU A 226 5.77 23.88 0.07
C LEU A 226 4.74 24.96 -0.26
N ARG A 227 3.49 24.60 -0.57
CA ARG A 227 2.42 25.55 -0.84
C ARG A 227 2.22 26.49 0.34
N ASP A 228 2.10 25.93 1.54
CA ASP A 228 1.83 26.70 2.76
C ASP A 228 2.97 27.69 3.03
N THR A 229 4.22 27.22 2.97
CA THR A 229 5.37 28.10 3.25
C THR A 229 5.61 29.15 2.17
N LEU A 230 5.39 28.83 0.89
CA LEU A 230 5.57 29.78 -0.22
C LEU A 230 4.43 30.79 -0.23
N SER A 231 3.19 30.39 0.07
CA SER A 231 2.05 31.32 0.19
C SER A 231 2.31 32.36 1.28
N GLU A 232 2.81 31.93 2.43
CA GLU A 232 3.20 32.83 3.51
C GLU A 232 4.31 33.80 3.09
N GLY A 233 5.37 33.31 2.44
CA GLY A 233 6.48 34.16 1.98
C GLY A 233 6.06 35.17 0.91
N LEU A 234 5.18 34.77 -0.02
CA LEU A 234 4.60 35.67 -1.03
C LEU A 234 3.75 36.76 -0.37
N GLY A 235 2.94 36.41 0.64
CA GLY A 235 2.13 37.38 1.40
C GLY A 235 2.98 38.39 2.19
N GLN A 236 4.18 37.98 2.61
CA GLN A 236 5.16 38.85 3.28
C GLN A 236 6.06 39.63 2.32
N LEU A 237 5.83 39.53 1.00
CA LEU A 237 6.66 40.15 -0.04
C LEU A 237 8.14 39.79 0.09
N GLU A 238 8.43 38.55 0.50
CA GLU A 238 9.79 38.06 0.61
C GLU A 238 10.50 38.03 -0.75
N SER A 239 11.81 38.27 -0.70
CA SER A 239 12.69 38.15 -1.87
C SER A 239 12.78 36.71 -2.37
N VAL A 240 13.19 36.53 -3.63
CA VAL A 240 13.43 35.21 -4.23
C VAL A 240 14.40 34.37 -3.38
N GLY A 241 15.44 34.98 -2.81
CA GLY A 241 16.39 34.30 -1.93
C GLY A 241 15.72 33.75 -0.66
N GLN A 242 14.84 34.52 -0.03
CA GLN A 242 14.09 34.09 1.15
C GLN A 242 13.11 32.95 0.83
N LEU A 243 12.41 33.01 -0.32
CA LEU A 243 11.55 31.92 -0.78
C LEU A 243 12.35 30.64 -1.07
N GLN A 244 13.54 30.76 -1.66
CA GLN A 244 14.45 29.62 -1.84
C GLN A 244 14.89 29.03 -0.50
N ASP A 245 15.15 29.85 0.52
CA ASP A 245 15.48 29.37 1.86
C ASP A 245 14.30 28.65 2.53
N ARG A 246 13.06 29.10 2.32
CA ARG A 246 11.86 28.38 2.75
C ARG A 246 11.77 26.99 2.12
N VAL A 247 12.02 26.87 0.82
CA VAL A 247 12.10 25.57 0.14
C VAL A 247 13.18 24.69 0.76
N ARG A 248 14.39 25.23 0.98
CA ARG A 248 15.47 24.46 1.61
C ARG A 248 15.06 23.96 3.00
N LYS A 249 14.40 24.79 3.81
CA LYS A 249 13.90 24.40 5.14
C LYS A 249 12.93 23.21 5.08
N VAL A 250 11.97 23.21 4.13
CA VAL A 250 11.06 22.07 3.94
C VAL A 250 11.84 20.78 3.63
N PHE A 251 12.76 20.85 2.67
CA PHE A 251 13.54 19.67 2.26
C PHE A 251 14.57 19.21 3.31
N ASN A 252 15.06 20.10 4.18
CA ASN A 252 16.00 19.74 5.24
C ASN A 252 15.41 18.71 6.23
N THR A 253 14.09 18.69 6.43
CA THR A 253 13.40 17.68 7.25
C THR A 253 13.63 16.24 6.76
N TYR A 254 13.95 16.07 5.47
CA TYR A 254 14.28 14.79 4.86
C TYR A 254 15.77 14.43 4.99
N GLU A 255 16.68 15.41 5.09
CA GLU A 255 18.13 15.20 5.08
C GLU A 255 18.76 15.19 6.49
N LYS A 256 18.36 16.12 7.36
CA LYS A 256 18.90 16.32 8.70
C LYS A 256 17.81 16.87 9.62
N PRO A 257 17.33 16.12 10.61
CA PRO A 257 16.54 16.73 11.67
C PRO A 257 17.43 17.66 12.49
N VAL A 258 16.89 18.82 12.88
CA VAL A 258 17.58 19.89 13.62
C VAL A 258 17.88 19.47 15.07
N THR A 259 17.23 18.41 15.54
CA THR A 259 17.37 17.75 16.84
C THR A 259 17.46 16.25 16.61
N GLY A 260 17.91 15.44 17.58
CA GLY A 260 18.21 14.00 17.46
C GLY A 260 17.08 13.05 17.04
N THR A 261 16.10 13.51 16.29
CA THR A 261 15.02 12.75 15.65
C THR A 261 15.55 11.91 14.47
N VAL A 262 14.80 10.90 14.05
CA VAL A 262 15.02 10.15 12.82
C VAL A 262 14.63 11.03 11.62
N SER A 263 15.44 11.09 10.55
CA SER A 263 15.07 11.88 9.36
C SER A 263 13.79 11.36 8.70
N ARG A 264 13.00 12.23 8.06
CA ARG A 264 11.77 11.79 7.37
C ARG A 264 12.07 10.80 6.24
N SER A 265 13.23 10.95 5.57
CA SER A 265 13.69 9.98 4.57
C SER A 265 13.95 8.58 5.16
N LEU A 266 14.53 8.50 6.36
CA LEU A 266 14.76 7.23 7.04
C LEU A 266 13.44 6.62 7.55
N THR A 267 12.53 7.45 8.03
CA THR A 267 11.18 7.00 8.45
C THR A 267 10.40 6.42 7.28
N ILE A 268 10.40 7.09 6.12
CA ILE A 268 9.83 6.56 4.87
C ILE A 268 10.52 5.24 4.52
N ALA A 269 11.86 5.22 4.51
CA ALA A 269 12.60 4.04 4.11
C ALA A 269 12.29 2.81 4.99
N ARG A 270 12.24 3.00 6.32
CA ARG A 270 11.84 1.99 7.30
C ARG A 270 10.43 1.46 7.06
N THR A 271 9.48 2.38 6.91
CA THR A 271 8.06 2.05 6.74
C THR A 271 7.84 1.25 5.47
N GLU A 272 8.37 1.73 4.34
CA GLU A 272 8.19 1.10 3.04
C GLU A 272 8.91 -0.24 2.92
N THR A 273 10.13 -0.34 3.47
CA THR A 273 10.88 -1.61 3.50
C THR A 273 10.17 -2.63 4.38
N GLY A 274 9.81 -2.25 5.61
CA GLY A 274 9.14 -3.13 6.56
C GLY A 274 7.81 -3.65 6.03
N GLN A 275 7.00 -2.78 5.42
CA GLN A 275 5.71 -3.15 4.85
C GLN A 275 5.83 -4.10 3.66
N ALA A 276 6.77 -3.86 2.74
CA ALA A 276 6.99 -4.74 1.60
C ALA A 276 7.50 -6.13 2.02
N MET A 277 8.48 -6.15 2.94
CA MET A 277 9.04 -7.39 3.45
C MET A 277 8.04 -8.16 4.33
N GLY A 278 7.26 -7.47 5.17
CA GLY A 278 6.24 -8.07 6.02
C GLY A 278 5.16 -8.77 5.21
N ALA A 279 4.64 -8.10 4.18
CA ALA A 279 3.64 -8.67 3.27
C ALA A 279 4.18 -9.91 2.53
N ALA A 280 5.41 -9.86 2.01
CA ALA A 280 6.01 -11.00 1.32
C ALA A 280 6.27 -12.19 2.24
N ARG A 281 6.66 -11.93 3.50
CA ARG A 281 6.86 -12.98 4.50
C ARG A 281 5.55 -13.63 4.92
N ASP A 282 4.49 -12.87 5.14
CA ASP A 282 3.16 -13.43 5.40
C ASP A 282 2.65 -14.27 4.20
N ALA A 283 2.90 -13.80 2.97
CA ALA A 283 2.57 -14.56 1.76
C ALA A 283 3.36 -15.88 1.64
N ALA A 284 4.66 -15.86 1.94
CA ALA A 284 5.48 -17.08 1.99
C ALA A 284 4.99 -18.05 3.08
N MET A 285 4.69 -17.53 4.28
CA MET A 285 4.10 -18.33 5.37
C MET A 285 2.74 -18.93 4.95
N HIS A 286 1.94 -18.21 4.18
CA HIS A 286 0.69 -18.73 3.64
C HIS A 286 0.90 -19.89 2.66
N GLN A 287 1.81 -19.74 1.70
CA GLN A 287 2.14 -20.77 0.71
C GLN A 287 2.69 -22.05 1.37
N LEU A 288 3.40 -21.90 2.49
CA LEU A 288 3.95 -22.99 3.28
C LEU A 288 3.01 -23.53 4.35
N ALA A 289 1.74 -23.10 4.35
CA ALA A 289 0.73 -23.53 5.32
C ALA A 289 1.14 -23.32 6.79
N VAL A 290 1.93 -22.28 7.08
CA VAL A 290 2.23 -21.89 8.47
C VAL A 290 0.94 -21.38 9.14
N GLU A 291 0.54 -22.03 10.22
CA GLU A 291 -0.71 -21.75 10.90
C GLU A 291 -0.62 -20.67 11.97
N LYS A 292 0.55 -20.51 12.60
CA LYS A 292 0.76 -19.61 13.73
C LYS A 292 1.95 -18.69 13.49
N ILE A 293 1.80 -17.46 13.94
CA ILE A 293 2.82 -16.42 13.84
C ILE A 293 3.04 -15.80 15.21
N ALA A 294 4.30 -15.51 15.55
CA ALA A 294 4.67 -14.78 16.74
C ALA A 294 5.23 -13.39 16.42
N TRP A 295 5.06 -12.46 17.36
CA TRP A 295 5.56 -11.09 17.23
C TRP A 295 7.00 -10.97 17.75
N GLY A 296 7.97 -10.85 16.85
CA GLY A 296 9.36 -10.57 17.18
C GLY A 296 9.63 -9.08 17.26
N THR A 297 10.02 -8.56 18.42
CA THR A 297 10.38 -7.14 18.57
C THR A 297 11.87 -6.91 18.33
N ALA A 298 12.25 -5.65 18.10
CA ALA A 298 13.66 -5.25 18.07
C ALA A 298 14.34 -5.37 19.46
N GLY A 299 13.55 -5.40 20.54
CA GLY A 299 14.04 -5.57 21.90
C GLY A 299 14.87 -4.42 22.45
N ASP A 300 14.83 -3.24 21.81
CA ASP A 300 15.52 -2.03 22.28
C ASP A 300 14.52 -0.97 22.82
N GLY A 301 15.05 0.10 23.42
CA GLY A 301 14.24 1.17 24.03
C GLY A 301 13.45 2.04 23.05
N GLU A 302 13.63 1.85 21.74
CA GLU A 302 12.88 2.57 20.69
C GLU A 302 11.63 1.77 20.22
N VAL A 303 11.41 0.58 20.78
CA VAL A 303 10.19 -0.20 20.55
C VAL A 303 9.05 0.42 21.34
N ARG A 304 7.91 0.67 20.67
CA ARG A 304 6.68 1.19 21.29
C ARG A 304 6.17 0.24 22.37
N ASP A 305 5.55 0.78 23.42
CA ASP A 305 4.95 0.00 24.50
C ASP A 305 3.95 -1.04 23.97
N SER A 306 3.11 -0.67 23.00
CA SER A 306 2.16 -1.60 22.36
C SER A 306 2.87 -2.79 21.72
N HIS A 307 4.02 -2.58 21.07
CA HIS A 307 4.80 -3.63 20.42
C HIS A 307 5.58 -4.46 21.45
N ALA A 308 6.16 -3.82 22.46
CA ALA A 308 6.90 -4.48 23.53
C ALA A 308 5.99 -5.43 24.32
N ALA A 309 4.75 -5.01 24.63
CA ALA A 309 3.74 -5.83 25.29
C ALA A 309 3.33 -7.09 24.49
N GLN A 310 3.56 -7.08 23.17
CA GLN A 310 3.24 -8.20 22.29
C GLN A 310 4.46 -9.09 22.02
N SER A 311 5.63 -8.80 22.59
CA SER A 311 6.86 -9.57 22.33
C SER A 311 6.67 -11.06 22.64
N GLY A 312 6.86 -11.91 21.63
CA GLY A 312 6.68 -13.36 21.73
C GLY A 312 5.23 -13.83 21.77
N MET A 313 4.24 -12.93 21.75
CA MET A 313 2.83 -13.28 21.61
C MET A 313 2.62 -14.06 20.32
N VAL A 314 1.81 -15.13 20.39
CA VAL A 314 1.49 -15.99 19.25
C VAL A 314 0.01 -15.86 18.92
N VAL A 315 -0.30 -15.68 17.65
CA VAL A 315 -1.68 -15.70 17.13
C VAL A 315 -1.78 -16.67 15.96
N LYS A 316 -3.00 -17.08 15.62
CA LYS A 316 -3.24 -17.80 14.37
C LYS A 316 -2.96 -16.84 13.20
N ARG A 317 -2.20 -17.27 12.19
CA ARG A 317 -1.89 -16.46 11.02
C ARG A 317 -3.20 -16.00 10.34
N GLY A 318 -3.27 -14.71 10.03
CA GLY A 318 -4.46 -14.05 9.51
C GLY A 318 -5.37 -13.43 10.58
N GLN A 319 -5.22 -13.79 11.86
CA GLN A 319 -5.81 -13.04 12.97
C GLN A 319 -4.95 -11.82 13.33
N THR A 320 -5.57 -10.84 13.98
CA THR A 320 -4.90 -9.63 14.44
C THR A 320 -4.29 -9.83 15.82
N PHE A 321 -3.13 -9.22 16.02
CA PHE A 321 -2.57 -8.95 17.34
C PHE A 321 -3.37 -7.83 18.05
N PRO A 322 -3.22 -7.64 19.37
CA PRO A 322 -3.90 -6.59 20.13
C PRO A 322 -3.81 -5.17 19.56
N ASN A 323 -2.73 -4.84 18.84
CA ASN A 323 -2.59 -3.55 18.16
C ASN A 323 -3.31 -3.43 16.81
N GLY A 324 -4.09 -4.44 16.42
CA GLY A 324 -4.87 -4.47 15.18
C GLY A 324 -4.08 -4.91 13.93
N CYS A 325 -2.75 -5.07 14.02
CA CYS A 325 -1.95 -5.58 12.91
C CYS A 325 -2.09 -7.12 12.79
N ARG A 326 -2.16 -7.67 11.59
CA ARG A 326 -2.09 -9.14 11.38
C ARG A 326 -0.67 -9.68 11.51
N TYR A 327 0.30 -8.84 11.21
CA TYR A 327 1.73 -9.11 11.35
C TYR A 327 2.50 -7.78 11.52
N PRO A 328 3.75 -7.81 12.01
CA PRO A 328 4.59 -6.62 12.06
C PRO A 328 4.72 -5.91 10.71
N CYS A 329 4.48 -4.60 10.71
CA CYS A 329 4.45 -3.77 9.49
C CYS A 329 3.30 -4.14 8.53
N ASP A 330 2.14 -4.59 9.02
CA ASP A 330 0.94 -4.78 8.20
C ASP A 330 0.52 -3.43 7.56
N PRO A 331 0.48 -3.30 6.22
CA PRO A 331 0.08 -2.04 5.57
C PRO A 331 -1.33 -1.58 5.92
N ASN A 332 -2.19 -2.48 6.41
CA ASN A 332 -3.55 -2.16 6.83
C ASN A 332 -3.65 -1.72 8.30
N GLY A 333 -2.54 -1.74 9.05
CA GLY A 333 -2.51 -1.32 10.45
C GLY A 333 -2.65 0.20 10.62
N ALA A 334 -2.96 0.64 11.84
CA ALA A 334 -3.00 2.07 12.16
C ALA A 334 -1.62 2.71 11.99
N ALA A 335 -1.57 3.96 11.49
CA ALA A 335 -0.32 4.68 11.24
C ALA A 335 0.65 4.70 12.44
N GLY A 336 0.11 4.83 13.66
CA GLY A 336 0.87 4.81 14.90
C GLY A 336 1.58 3.49 15.20
N GLU A 337 1.07 2.37 14.68
CA GLU A 337 1.62 1.03 14.88
C GLU A 337 2.61 0.65 13.77
N ILE A 338 2.46 1.21 12.56
CA ILE A 338 3.18 0.69 11.39
C ILE A 338 4.31 1.59 10.90
N ILE A 339 4.23 2.91 11.11
CA ILE A 339 5.26 3.85 10.66
C ILE A 339 6.56 3.60 11.42
N GLY A 340 7.67 3.40 10.72
CA GLY A 340 8.98 3.18 11.35
C GLY A 340 9.09 1.91 12.19
N CYS A 341 8.13 0.98 12.09
CA CYS A 341 8.19 -0.29 12.79
C CYS A 341 9.41 -1.12 12.33
N ARG A 342 10.08 -1.77 13.29
CA ARG A 342 11.24 -2.64 13.05
C ARG A 342 11.02 -4.08 13.50
N CYS A 343 9.80 -4.42 13.90
CA CYS A 343 9.44 -5.77 14.38
C CYS A 343 9.36 -6.75 13.20
N ALA A 344 9.35 -8.05 13.48
CA ALA A 344 9.35 -9.13 12.49
C ALA A 344 8.35 -10.24 12.87
N GLY A 345 7.60 -10.72 11.89
CA GLY A 345 6.74 -11.88 12.05
C GLY A 345 7.57 -13.17 12.06
N ILE A 346 7.35 -14.02 13.06
CA ILE A 346 8.08 -15.28 13.26
C ILE A 346 7.13 -16.45 13.00
N PRO A 347 7.41 -17.35 12.05
CA PRO A 347 6.61 -18.55 11.85
C PRO A 347 6.77 -19.49 13.05
N ILE A 348 5.65 -19.97 13.58
CA ILE A 348 5.64 -20.98 14.64
C ILE A 348 5.30 -22.33 14.02
N LEU A 349 6.27 -23.24 14.02
CA LEU A 349 6.06 -24.63 13.63
C LEU A 349 5.75 -25.45 14.88
N GLU A 350 4.63 -26.15 14.85
CA GLU A 350 4.32 -27.13 15.89
C GLU A 350 5.20 -28.37 15.69
N LYS A 351 5.80 -28.87 16.77
CA LYS A 351 6.32 -30.24 16.77
C LYS A 351 5.10 -31.17 16.81
N ASN A 352 4.96 -32.04 15.82
CA ASN A 352 4.27 -33.30 16.04
C ASN A 352 5.13 -34.21 16.91
#